data_AF-A0A075AXB6-F1
#
_entry.id   AF-A0A075AXB6-F1
#
_cell.length_a   1.000
_cell.length_b   1.000
_cell.length_c   1.000
_cell.angle_alpha   90.00
_cell.angle_beta   90.00
_cell.angle_gamma   90.00
#
_symmetry.space_group_name_H-M   'P 1'
#
loop_
_entity.id
_entity.type
_entity.pdbx_description
1 polymer ?
#
loop_
_entity_poly.entity_id
_entity_poly.type
_entity_poly.pdbx_seq_one_letter_code
_entity_poly.pdbx_strand_id
1 'polypeptide(L)'
;MTIDRLPVVDIDKYVTEGNNQIELCLQVSNAFREFGAIAIRDSRVPFEKNEHFLDILEKYFSQDEEALMRDSRPEIGYQIGVTPEGIEAPRCIHDTDCQNFIDSLKEEDKPVKPTRADVKWRYFHRIGPRPLQTKFPELNATPILNGSRILCII
;
A
#
# COMPACT_ATOMS: atom_id res chain seq x y z
N MET A 1 16.09 -17.63 -18.87
CA MET A 1 15.36 -17.58 -17.59
C MET A 1 13.90 -17.36 -17.93
N THR A 2 13.06 -18.37 -17.69
CA THR A 2 11.61 -18.15 -17.64
C THR A 2 11.35 -17.30 -16.41
N ILE A 3 10.69 -16.16 -16.58
CA ILE A 3 10.18 -15.40 -15.43
C ILE A 3 9.11 -16.31 -14.82
N ASP A 4 9.42 -16.91 -13.67
CA ASP A 4 8.43 -17.68 -12.92
C ASP A 4 7.30 -16.73 -12.56
N ARG A 5 6.12 -16.99 -13.13
CA ARG A 5 4.94 -16.16 -12.89
C ARG A 5 4.46 -16.43 -11.47
N LEU A 6 4.17 -15.36 -10.74
CA LEU A 6 3.51 -15.45 -9.44
C LEU A 6 2.25 -16.34 -9.56
N PRO A 7 2.00 -17.24 -8.59
CA PRO A 7 0.83 -18.09 -8.62
C PRO A 7 -0.45 -17.23 -8.55
N VAL A 8 -1.41 -17.53 -9.41
CA VAL A 8 -2.73 -16.91 -9.41
C VAL A 8 -3.70 -17.84 -8.69
N VAL A 9 -4.31 -17.36 -7.61
CA VAL A 9 -5.28 -18.10 -6.82
C VAL A 9 -6.65 -17.44 -6.93
N ASP A 10 -7.62 -18.21 -7.39
CA ASP A 10 -9.02 -17.81 -7.48
C ASP A 10 -9.73 -18.06 -6.15
N ILE A 11 -10.15 -16.98 -5.49
CA ILE A 11 -10.73 -17.06 -4.15
C ILE A 11 -12.26 -17.13 -4.14
N ASP A 12 -12.91 -17.17 -5.30
CA ASP A 12 -14.37 -17.16 -5.37
C ASP A 12 -14.99 -18.30 -4.57
N LYS A 13 -14.42 -19.51 -4.66
CA LYS A 13 -14.88 -20.67 -3.88
C LYS A 13 -14.78 -20.46 -2.38
N TYR A 14 -13.72 -19.80 -1.91
CA TYR A 14 -13.56 -19.50 -0.49
C TYR A 14 -14.56 -18.46 -0.03
N VAL A 15 -14.82 -17.45 -0.87
CA VAL A 15 -15.80 -16.40 -0.59
C VAL A 15 -17.23 -16.97 -0.55
N THR A 16 -17.58 -17.88 -1.44
CA THR A 16 -18.95 -18.43 -1.55
C THR A 16 -19.22 -19.60 -0.62
N GLU A 17 -18.26 -20.51 -0.44
CA GLU A 17 -18.44 -21.78 0.28
C GLU A 17 -17.76 -21.79 1.67
N GLY A 18 -16.99 -20.75 2.01
CA GLY A 18 -16.36 -20.59 3.32
C GLY A 18 -15.05 -21.35 3.50
N ASN A 19 -14.64 -21.52 4.76
CA ASN A 19 -13.27 -21.92 5.15
C ASN A 19 -12.96 -23.44 5.02
N ASN A 20 -13.82 -24.23 4.39
CA ASN A 20 -13.57 -25.66 4.14
C ASN A 20 -12.64 -25.93 2.93
N GLN A 21 -12.08 -24.88 2.33
CA GLN A 21 -11.21 -24.95 1.15
C GLN A 21 -9.74 -25.18 1.53
N ILE A 22 -9.44 -26.31 2.18
CA ILE A 22 -8.08 -26.64 2.67
C ILE A 22 -7.04 -26.56 1.54
N GLU A 23 -7.38 -27.07 0.35
CA GLU A 23 -6.48 -27.04 -0.81
C GLU A 23 -6.14 -25.61 -1.24
N LEU A 24 -7.12 -24.69 -1.21
CA LEU A 24 -6.89 -23.29 -1.53
C LEU A 24 -5.97 -22.63 -0.49
N CYS A 25 -6.20 -22.89 0.80
CA CYS A 25 -5.33 -22.44 1.88
C CYS A 25 -3.89 -22.95 1.71
N LEU A 26 -3.73 -24.21 1.28
CA LEU A 26 -2.41 -24.79 0.99
C LEU A 26 -1.74 -24.12 -0.22
N GLN A 27 -2.49 -23.80 -1.28
CA GLN A 27 -1.96 -23.06 -2.43
C GLN A 27 -1.45 -21.67 -2.02
N VAL A 28 -2.23 -20.93 -1.23
CA VAL A 28 -1.83 -19.61 -0.70
C VAL A 28 -0.59 -19.73 0.18
N SER A 29 -0.56 -20.72 1.08
CA SER A 29 0.59 -20.97 1.96
C SER A 29 1.87 -21.28 1.18
N ASN A 30 1.76 -22.17 0.18
CA ASN A 30 2.89 -22.52 -0.68
C ASN A 30 3.39 -21.31 -1.49
N ALA A 31 2.47 -20.48 -2.01
CA ALA A 31 2.82 -19.25 -2.72
C ALA A 31 3.65 -18.29 -1.85
N PHE A 32 3.23 -18.04 -0.62
CA PHE A 32 4.00 -17.20 0.31
C PHE A 32 5.34 -17.83 0.70
N ARG A 33 5.38 -19.15 0.88
CA ARG A 33 6.63 -19.86 1.20
C ARG A 33 7.66 -19.76 0.07
N GLU A 34 7.22 -19.90 -1.17
CA GLU A 34 8.10 -19.99 -2.34
C GLU A 34 8.44 -18.62 -2.95
N PHE A 35 7.46 -17.72 -3.02
CA PHE A 35 7.59 -16.44 -3.73
C PHE A 35 7.52 -15.22 -2.81
N GLY A 36 7.06 -15.38 -1.57
CA GLY A 36 6.74 -14.26 -0.67
C GLY A 36 5.55 -13.41 -1.13
N ALA A 37 4.90 -13.77 -2.24
CA ALA A 37 3.80 -13.03 -2.85
C ALA A 37 2.86 -13.97 -3.62
N ILE A 38 1.66 -13.49 -3.91
CA ILE A 38 0.59 -14.21 -4.61
C ILE A 38 -0.25 -13.22 -5.42
N ALA A 39 -0.78 -13.66 -6.56
CA ALA A 39 -1.80 -12.92 -7.28
C ALA A 39 -3.18 -13.51 -6.92
N ILE A 40 -4.11 -12.67 -6.49
CA ILE A 40 -5.48 -13.07 -6.15
C ILE A 40 -6.41 -12.69 -7.29
N ARG A 41 -7.29 -13.63 -7.68
CA ARG A 41 -8.46 -13.34 -8.51
C ARG A 41 -9.69 -13.37 -7.61
N ASP A 42 -10.43 -12.26 -7.62
CA ASP A 42 -11.65 -12.07 -6.83
C ASP A 42 -12.73 -11.45 -7.71
N SER A 43 -13.82 -12.19 -7.96
CA SER A 43 -14.93 -11.71 -8.81
C SER A 43 -15.70 -10.53 -8.22
N ARG A 44 -15.53 -10.22 -6.93
CA ARG A 44 -16.17 -9.06 -6.29
C ARG A 44 -15.52 -7.74 -6.68
N VAL A 45 -14.33 -7.79 -7.28
CA VAL A 45 -13.54 -6.63 -7.71
C VAL A 45 -13.56 -6.54 -9.24
N PRO A 46 -14.59 -5.92 -9.83
CA PRO A 46 -14.66 -5.77 -11.28
C PRO A 46 -13.56 -4.84 -11.77
N PHE A 47 -12.99 -5.17 -12.94
CA PHE A 47 -11.88 -4.45 -13.54
C PHE A 47 -12.17 -2.94 -13.72
N GLU A 48 -13.40 -2.60 -14.07
CA GLU A 48 -13.86 -1.23 -14.30
C GLU A 48 -13.76 -0.35 -13.04
N LYS A 49 -13.87 -0.95 -11.84
CA LYS A 49 -13.69 -0.20 -10.58
C LYS A 49 -12.22 0.14 -10.33
N ASN A 50 -11.31 -0.75 -10.72
CA ASN A 50 -9.88 -0.49 -10.66
C ASN A 50 -9.49 0.63 -11.64
N GLU A 51 -9.96 0.57 -12.88
CA GLU A 51 -9.71 1.64 -13.87
C GLU A 51 -10.23 2.98 -13.38
N HIS A 52 -11.47 3.02 -12.88
CA HIS A 52 -12.04 4.25 -12.34
C HIS A 52 -11.26 4.80 -11.14
N PHE A 53 -10.73 3.93 -10.28
CA PHE A 53 -9.88 4.34 -9.17
C PHE A 53 -8.57 4.96 -9.65
N LEU A 54 -7.93 4.38 -10.66
CA LEU A 54 -6.71 4.92 -11.27
C LEU A 54 -6.97 6.29 -11.92
N ASP A 55 -8.05 6.44 -12.69
CA ASP A 55 -8.46 7.73 -13.28
C ASP A 55 -8.58 8.84 -12.22
N ILE A 56 -9.16 8.52 -11.06
CA ILE A 56 -9.31 9.47 -9.95
C ILE A 56 -7.93 9.88 -9.41
N LEU A 57 -7.03 8.92 -9.18
CA LEU A 57 -5.68 9.20 -8.67
C LEU A 57 -4.87 10.03 -9.66
N GLU A 58 -4.89 9.66 -10.94
CA GLU A 58 -4.18 10.36 -12.00
C GLU A 58 -4.69 11.80 -12.12
N LYS A 59 -6.02 11.98 -12.15
CA LYS A 59 -6.62 13.31 -12.16
C LYS A 59 -6.24 14.11 -10.91
N TYR A 60 -6.24 13.50 -9.73
CA TYR A 60 -5.84 14.17 -8.50
C TYR A 60 -4.38 14.65 -8.57
N PHE A 61 -3.44 13.79 -8.95
CA PHE A 61 -2.01 14.14 -9.03
C PHE A 61 -1.64 15.01 -10.24
N SER A 62 -2.56 15.20 -11.19
CA SER A 62 -2.40 16.16 -12.30
C SER A 62 -2.63 17.63 -11.90
N GLN A 63 -3.09 17.89 -10.68
CA GLN A 63 -3.25 19.24 -10.12
C GLN A 63 -1.89 19.91 -9.87
N ASP A 64 -1.91 21.23 -9.73
CA ASP A 64 -0.72 21.98 -9.31
C ASP A 64 -0.32 21.65 -7.85
N GLU A 65 0.96 21.91 -7.53
CA GLU A 65 1.53 21.59 -6.23
C GLU A 65 0.82 22.33 -5.08
N GLU A 66 0.43 23.59 -5.28
CA GLU A 66 -0.29 24.37 -4.26
C GLU A 66 -1.63 23.70 -3.93
N ALA A 67 -2.35 23.23 -4.94
CA ALA A 67 -3.61 22.52 -4.78
C ALA A 67 -3.43 21.21 -4.01
N LEU A 68 -2.41 20.41 -4.35
CA LEU A 68 -2.09 19.15 -3.66
C LEU A 68 -1.69 19.39 -2.20
N MET A 69 -0.89 20.42 -1.93
CA MET A 69 -0.38 20.71 -0.59
C MET A 69 -1.47 21.12 0.41
N ARG A 70 -2.65 21.55 -0.05
CA ARG A 70 -3.83 21.77 0.81
C ARG A 70 -4.29 20.49 1.52
N ASP A 71 -3.98 19.35 0.95
CA ASP A 71 -4.32 18.04 1.49
C ASP A 71 -3.19 17.44 2.36
N SER A 72 -2.13 18.20 2.61
CA SER A 72 -1.06 17.79 3.52
C SER A 72 -1.48 17.94 4.98
N ARG A 73 -1.12 16.97 5.82
CA ARG A 73 -1.40 16.95 7.27
C ARG A 73 -0.15 16.60 8.08
N PRO A 74 0.85 17.50 8.14
CA PRO A 74 2.11 17.25 8.83
C PRO A 74 1.94 17.01 10.34
N GLU A 75 0.92 17.62 10.95
CA GLU A 75 0.64 17.54 12.39
C GLU A 75 0.25 16.14 12.88
N ILE A 76 -0.15 15.26 11.97
CA ILE A 76 -0.45 13.84 12.23
C ILE A 76 0.50 12.92 11.45
N GLY A 77 1.70 13.40 11.13
CA GLY A 77 2.73 12.61 10.46
C GLY A 77 2.35 12.18 9.05
N TYR A 78 1.56 12.99 8.33
CA TYR A 78 1.13 12.73 6.95
C TYR A 78 0.34 11.43 6.77
N GLN A 79 -0.34 10.95 7.81
CA GLN A 79 -1.16 9.72 7.75
C GLN A 79 -2.53 9.92 7.08
N ILE A 80 -2.83 11.13 6.60
CA ILE A 80 -4.04 11.45 5.85
C ILE A 80 -3.66 12.41 4.74
N GLY A 81 -4.21 12.16 3.54
CA GLY A 81 -4.00 13.04 2.41
C GLY A 81 -2.63 12.86 1.80
N VAL A 82 -2.03 13.96 1.35
CA VAL A 82 -0.79 13.90 0.59
C VAL A 82 0.45 13.94 1.49
N THR A 83 1.42 13.13 1.14
CA THR A 83 2.81 13.21 1.61
C THR A 83 3.66 13.65 0.42
N PRO A 84 4.23 14.86 0.43
CA PRO A 84 5.09 15.31 -0.67
C PRO A 84 6.43 14.58 -0.65
N GLU A 85 7.16 14.70 -1.76
CA GLU A 85 8.52 14.17 -1.86
C GLU A 85 9.45 14.73 -0.77
N GLY A 86 10.48 13.95 -0.42
CA GLY A 86 11.52 14.38 0.52
C GLY A 86 11.13 14.29 2.00
N ILE A 87 9.86 14.02 2.32
CA ILE A 87 9.39 13.90 3.71
C ILE A 87 9.80 12.57 4.36
N GLU A 88 9.70 11.46 3.64
CA GLU A 88 9.99 10.14 4.20
C GLU A 88 11.45 9.75 3.99
N ALA A 89 12.22 9.73 5.07
CA ALA A 89 13.60 9.25 5.07
C ALA A 89 13.67 7.76 5.45
N PRO A 90 14.22 6.89 4.58
CA PRO A 90 14.49 5.50 4.95
C PRO A 90 15.35 5.41 6.23
N ARG A 91 14.94 4.57 7.18
CA ARG A 91 15.64 4.39 8.47
C ARG A 91 17.15 4.20 8.30
N CYS A 92 17.56 3.36 7.36
CA CYS A 92 18.96 2.97 7.16
C CYS A 92 19.87 4.10 6.65
N ILE A 93 19.31 5.27 6.32
CA ILE A 93 20.12 6.48 6.07
C ILE A 93 20.72 7.01 7.39
N HIS A 94 20.01 6.85 8.51
CA HIS A 94 20.39 7.47 9.79
C HIS A 94 20.69 6.45 10.90
N ASP A 95 20.24 5.21 10.75
CA ASP A 95 20.34 4.15 11.75
C ASP A 95 21.61 3.31 11.52
N THR A 96 22.58 3.45 12.43
CA THR A 96 23.87 2.73 12.38
C THR A 96 23.69 1.22 12.52
N ASP A 97 22.70 0.75 13.28
CA ASP A 97 22.46 -0.68 13.46
C ASP A 97 21.92 -1.29 12.17
N CYS A 98 21.03 -0.59 11.45
CA CYS A 98 20.62 -1.01 10.12
C CYS A 98 21.81 -1.05 9.14
N GLN A 99 22.67 -0.03 9.16
CA GLN A 99 23.85 0.02 8.29
C GLN A 99 24.81 -1.14 8.54
N ASN A 100 25.11 -1.40 9.83
CA ASN A 100 25.97 -2.52 10.25
C ASN A 100 25.36 -3.87 9.86
N PHE A 101 24.05 -4.03 10.00
CA PHE A 101 23.36 -5.25 9.56
C PHE A 101 23.53 -5.46 8.06
N ILE A 102 23.27 -4.44 7.23
CA ILE A 102 23.46 -4.51 5.77
C ILE A 102 24.90 -4.86 5.42
N ASP A 103 25.88 -4.26 6.11
CA ASP A 103 27.30 -4.52 5.85
C ASP A 103 27.74 -5.94 6.23
N SER A 104 27.04 -6.58 7.17
CA SER A 104 27.29 -7.97 7.58
C SER A 104 26.76 -9.02 6.58
N LEU A 105 25.86 -8.64 5.66
CA LEU A 105 25.28 -9.56 4.67
C LEU A 105 26.33 -9.93 3.61
N LYS A 106 26.15 -11.10 2.98
CA LYS A 106 26.94 -11.46 1.79
C LYS A 106 26.62 -10.49 0.66
N GLU A 107 27.59 -10.26 -0.23
CA GLU A 107 27.41 -9.29 -1.32
C GLU A 107 26.19 -9.60 -2.21
N GLU A 108 25.91 -10.88 -2.44
CA GLU A 108 24.73 -11.36 -3.19
C GLU A 108 23.39 -11.12 -2.48
N ASP A 109 23.41 -10.95 -1.15
CA ASP A 109 22.23 -10.73 -0.31
C ASP A 109 22.06 -9.25 0.10
N LYS A 110 23.04 -8.38 -0.22
CA LYS A 110 23.03 -6.98 0.20
C LYS A 110 21.95 -6.19 -0.55
N PRO A 111 21.04 -5.51 0.16
CA PRO A 111 20.13 -4.56 -0.48
C PRO A 111 20.90 -3.33 -0.96
N VAL A 112 20.33 -2.64 -1.94
CA VAL A 112 20.81 -1.32 -2.34
C VAL A 112 20.64 -0.35 -1.16
N LYS A 113 21.73 0.28 -0.72
CA LYS A 113 21.67 1.26 0.36
C LYS A 113 20.90 2.50 -0.08
N PRO A 114 19.88 2.94 0.69
CA PRO A 114 19.18 4.19 0.40
C PRO A 114 20.13 5.37 0.60
N THR A 115 20.08 6.35 -0.31
CA THR A 115 20.97 7.52 -0.29
C THR A 115 20.26 8.85 -0.04
N ARG A 116 18.93 8.87 -0.17
CA ARG A 116 18.10 10.07 -0.03
C ARG A 116 16.71 9.72 0.47
N ALA A 117 15.99 10.74 0.92
CA ALA A 117 14.56 10.64 1.19
C ALA A 117 13.78 10.18 -0.05
N ASP A 118 12.60 9.59 0.17
CA ASP A 118 11.75 9.12 -0.91
C ASP A 118 11.31 10.31 -1.77
N VAL A 119 11.53 10.20 -3.08
CA VAL A 119 11.15 11.20 -4.07
C VAL A 119 9.71 11.04 -4.56
N LYS A 120 8.99 10.05 -4.04
CA LYS A 120 7.61 9.81 -4.42
C LYS A 120 6.69 10.65 -3.55
N TRP A 121 5.71 11.24 -4.22
CA TRP A 121 4.50 11.69 -3.57
C TRP A 121 3.66 10.45 -3.21
N ARG A 122 3.06 10.49 -2.03
CA ARG A 122 2.13 9.44 -1.57
C ARG A 122 0.80 10.07 -1.19
N TYR A 123 -0.25 9.27 -1.26
CA TYR A 123 -1.56 9.67 -0.73
C TYR A 123 -2.12 8.58 0.18
N PHE A 124 -2.38 8.92 1.44
CA PHE A 124 -2.99 8.03 2.41
C PHE A 124 -4.52 8.03 2.27
N HIS A 125 -5.02 7.02 1.55
CA HIS A 125 -6.45 6.72 1.46
C HIS A 125 -6.95 6.01 2.72
N ARG A 126 -8.12 6.44 3.21
CA ARG A 126 -8.84 5.70 4.24
C ARG A 126 -9.74 4.64 3.60
N ILE A 127 -9.62 3.40 4.07
CA ILE A 127 -10.37 2.26 3.57
C ILE A 127 -11.43 1.89 4.61
N GLY A 128 -12.70 1.87 4.19
CA GLY A 128 -13.82 1.37 4.97
C GLY A 128 -14.28 2.27 6.13
N PRO A 129 -15.36 1.88 6.82
CA PRO A 129 -15.86 2.57 8.00
C PRO A 129 -14.86 2.45 9.16
N ARG A 130 -14.76 3.51 9.96
CA ARG A 130 -13.89 3.57 11.15
C ARG A 130 -14.72 3.93 12.38
N PRO A 131 -14.29 3.51 13.59
CA PRO A 131 -14.87 4.03 14.82
C PRO A 131 -14.80 5.56 14.83
N LEU A 132 -15.87 6.23 15.26
CA LEU A 132 -15.92 7.70 15.33
C LEU A 132 -14.86 8.29 16.25
N GLN A 133 -14.47 7.53 17.28
CA GLN A 133 -13.46 7.93 18.24
C GLN A 133 -12.60 6.73 18.61
N THR A 134 -11.31 6.95 18.64
CA THR A 134 -10.28 6.00 19.03
C THR A 134 -9.31 6.65 20.01
N LYS A 135 -8.46 5.85 20.66
CA LYS A 135 -7.38 6.35 21.52
C LYS A 135 -6.21 6.96 20.75
N PHE A 136 -6.25 6.90 19.41
CA PHE A 136 -5.19 7.35 18.51
C PHE A 136 -5.69 8.63 17.79
N PRO A 137 -5.27 9.83 18.23
CA PRO A 137 -5.78 11.10 17.70
C PRO A 137 -5.71 11.22 16.16
N GLU A 138 -4.66 10.70 15.54
CA GLU A 138 -4.44 10.65 14.10
C GLU A 138 -5.55 9.87 13.36
N LEU A 139 -6.11 8.84 14.00
CA LEU A 139 -7.20 8.05 13.43
C LEU A 139 -8.56 8.74 13.58
N ASN A 140 -8.66 9.79 14.41
CA ASN A 140 -9.88 10.58 14.62
C ASN A 140 -9.96 11.81 13.73
N ALA A 141 -8.87 12.20 13.07
CA ALA A 141 -8.84 13.38 12.20
C ALA A 141 -9.84 13.23 11.03
N THR A 142 -10.32 14.35 10.50
CA THR A 142 -11.30 14.34 9.41
C THR A 142 -10.66 13.80 8.13
N PRO A 143 -11.32 12.88 7.39
CA PRO A 143 -10.82 12.44 6.10
C PRO A 143 -10.76 13.62 5.12
N ILE A 144 -9.82 13.57 4.19
CA ILE A 144 -9.81 14.48 3.04
C ILE A 144 -10.83 13.93 2.06
N LEU A 145 -12.00 14.56 2.09
CA LEU A 145 -13.09 14.28 1.17
C LEU A 145 -13.00 15.29 0.04
N ASN A 146 -12.36 14.90 -1.07
CA ASN A 146 -12.64 15.58 -2.32
C ASN A 146 -14.15 15.51 -2.55
N GLY A 147 -14.79 16.62 -2.96
CA GLY A 147 -16.25 16.76 -3.08
C GLY A 147 -16.95 15.75 -4.02
N SER A 148 -16.24 14.76 -4.53
CA SER A 148 -16.76 13.55 -5.14
C SER A 148 -16.46 12.39 -4.20
N ARG A 149 -17.50 11.80 -3.61
CA ARG A 149 -17.45 10.60 -2.77
C ARG A 149 -16.50 9.56 -3.38
N ILE A 150 -15.27 9.47 -2.87
CA ILE A 150 -14.38 8.34 -3.15
C ILE A 150 -14.96 7.16 -2.37
N LEU A 151 -15.92 6.48 -2.99
CA LEU A 151 -16.42 5.20 -2.52
C LEU A 151 -15.39 4.16 -2.99
N CYS A 152 -14.36 3.96 -2.18
CA CYS A 152 -13.40 2.88 -2.41
C CYS A 152 -14.15 1.56 -2.17
N ILE A 153 -14.53 0.89 -3.26
CA ILE A 153 -14.96 -0.50 -3.23
C ILE A 153 -13.70 -1.31 -3.52
N ILE A 154 -13.21 -2.00 -2.50
CA ILE A 154 -12.28 -3.13 -2.62
C ILE A 154 -13.11 -4.39 -2.37
#